data_AF-A0A7X7P3Z2-F1
#
_entry.id   AF-A0A7X7P3Z2-F1
#
_cell.length_a   1.000
_cell.length_b   1.000
_cell.length_c   1.000
_cell.angle_alpha   90.00
_cell.angle_beta   90.00
_cell.angle_gamma   90.00
#
_symmetry.space_group_name_H-M   'P 1'
#
loop_
_entity.id
_entity.type
_entity.pdbx_description
1 polymer ?
#
loop_
_entity_poly.entity_id
_entity_poly.type
_entity_poly.pdbx_seq_one_letter_code
_entity_poly.pdbx_strand_id
1 'polypeptide(L)'
;YQNDLKKFVELKKIQKIKNAEEIDFSKYEDQIRRILDKYVSSEYVMELSKPLLIRESREFNAYIEDAERGLSDKSKAEAIAAQTQRTIRENLHRDPEFYRRFSEKIEKLIADLRAAKKEDLMALLARARDVQGRVAAYEANDIPETIRRQKALHPYFRSLQSGLKTHAVPEERLCEMTRVMAGLIDTHKIVDWWRNIEVERQVRTELEDYLFDVVKEQIGVPLAAGEIERLTSIVWELAVENREP
;
A
#
# COMPACT_ATOMS: atom_id res chain seq x y z
N TYR A 1 -7.63 -17.45 -51.23
CA TYR A 1 -7.86 -16.45 -50.15
C TYR A 1 -7.82 -17.03 -48.74
N GLN A 2 -8.78 -17.85 -48.28
CA GLN A 2 -8.71 -18.38 -46.90
C GLN A 2 -7.57 -19.40 -46.67
N ASN A 3 -7.20 -20.18 -47.70
CA ASN A 3 -6.09 -21.14 -47.59
C ASN A 3 -4.70 -20.48 -47.71
N ASP A 4 -4.59 -19.37 -48.42
CA ASP A 4 -3.33 -18.63 -48.54
C ASP A 4 -3.01 -17.88 -47.25
N LEU A 5 -4.04 -17.35 -46.56
CA LEU A 5 -3.90 -16.73 -45.25
C LEU A 5 -3.38 -17.72 -44.19
N LYS A 6 -3.85 -18.97 -44.22
CA LYS A 6 -3.36 -20.04 -43.32
C LYS A 6 -1.89 -20.36 -43.55
N LYS A 7 -1.44 -20.42 -44.81
CA LYS A 7 -0.02 -20.64 -45.14
C LYS A 7 0.87 -19.48 -44.71
N PHE A 8 0.42 -18.22 -44.84
CA PHE A 8 1.16 -17.06 -44.33
C PHE A 8 1.24 -17.03 -42.81
N VAL A 9 0.20 -17.47 -42.10
CA VAL A 9 0.20 -17.57 -40.63
C VAL A 9 1.12 -18.69 -40.14
N GLU A 10 1.18 -19.83 -40.83
CA GLU A 10 2.12 -20.91 -40.51
C GLU A 10 3.58 -20.52 -40.80
N LEU A 11 3.85 -19.86 -41.93
CA LEU A 11 5.19 -19.34 -42.25
C LEU A 11 5.66 -18.27 -41.25
N LYS A 12 4.76 -17.41 -40.75
CA LYS A 12 5.08 -16.41 -39.73
C LYS A 12 5.28 -17.04 -38.33
N LYS A 13 4.57 -18.15 -38.03
CA LYS A 13 4.79 -18.95 -36.81
C LYS A 13 6.16 -19.64 -36.81
N ILE A 14 6.60 -20.19 -37.94
CA ILE A 14 7.92 -20.84 -38.06
C ILE A 14 9.06 -19.80 -37.90
N GLN A 15 8.86 -18.56 -38.35
CA GLN A 15 9.81 -17.47 -38.15
C GLN A 15 9.89 -17.01 -36.67
N LYS A 16 8.78 -17.03 -35.93
CA LYS A 16 8.70 -16.67 -34.50
C LYS A 16 9.33 -17.71 -33.55
N ILE A 17 9.49 -18.96 -33.98
CA ILE A 17 10.08 -20.03 -33.13
C ILE A 17 11.62 -19.99 -33.15
N LYS A 18 12.25 -19.38 -34.17
CA LYS A 18 13.72 -19.31 -34.30
C LYS A 18 14.39 -18.16 -33.54
N ASN A 19 13.65 -17.11 -33.18
CA ASN A 19 14.16 -16.01 -32.36
C ASN A 19 13.41 -16.00 -31.04
N ALA A 20 14.08 -16.52 -30.02
CA ALA A 20 13.52 -16.84 -28.71
C ALA A 20 12.96 -15.63 -27.94
N GLU A 21 11.93 -15.94 -27.13
CA GLU A 21 11.43 -15.20 -25.96
C GLU A 21 10.68 -13.89 -26.18
N GLU A 22 9.39 -13.99 -26.50
CA GLU A 22 8.40 -12.97 -26.13
C GLU A 22 7.19 -13.62 -25.47
N ILE A 23 6.89 -13.17 -24.26
CA ILE A 23 5.69 -13.51 -23.50
C ILE A 23 4.48 -13.03 -24.31
N ASP A 24 3.54 -13.93 -24.59
CA ASP A 24 2.38 -13.67 -25.44
C ASP A 24 1.33 -12.81 -24.71
N PHE A 25 1.31 -11.50 -25.01
CA PHE A 25 0.36 -10.53 -24.48
C PHE A 25 -0.99 -10.47 -25.22
N SER A 26 -1.22 -11.35 -26.21
CA SER A 26 -2.49 -11.41 -26.96
C SER A 26 -3.71 -11.64 -26.05
N LYS A 27 -3.52 -12.20 -24.85
CA LYS A 27 -4.59 -12.43 -23.87
C LYS A 27 -5.14 -11.17 -23.21
N TYR A 28 -4.42 -10.05 -23.26
CA TYR A 28 -4.79 -8.81 -22.55
C TYR A 28 -5.13 -7.65 -23.50
N GLU A 29 -4.80 -7.78 -24.78
CA GLU A 29 -5.06 -6.77 -25.81
C GLU A 29 -6.54 -6.39 -25.86
N ASP A 30 -7.46 -7.37 -25.87
CA ASP A 30 -8.90 -7.12 -25.85
C ASP A 30 -9.40 -6.47 -24.55
N GLN A 31 -8.75 -6.74 -23.41
CA GLN A 31 -9.16 -6.20 -22.11
C GLN A 31 -8.74 -4.74 -21.96
N ILE A 32 -7.57 -4.41 -22.49
CA ILE A 32 -7.01 -3.06 -22.52
C ILE A 32 -7.68 -2.18 -23.57
N ARG A 33 -7.97 -2.73 -24.75
CA ARG A 33 -8.68 -2.02 -25.82
C ARG A 33 -10.09 -1.63 -25.37
N ARG A 34 -10.77 -2.50 -24.61
CA ARG A 34 -12.07 -2.18 -23.97
C ARG A 34 -11.97 -1.12 -22.89
N ILE A 35 -10.82 -1.00 -22.20
CA ILE A 35 -10.57 0.10 -21.27
C ILE A 35 -10.44 1.39 -22.08
N LEU A 36 -9.55 1.44 -23.06
CA LEU A 36 -9.29 2.62 -23.89
C LEU A 36 -10.51 3.08 -24.69
N ASP A 37 -11.24 2.17 -25.34
CA ASP A 37 -12.44 2.49 -26.12
C ASP A 37 -13.58 3.05 -25.24
N LYS A 38 -13.62 2.70 -23.95
CA LYS A 38 -14.66 3.14 -23.01
C LYS A 38 -14.34 4.48 -22.34
N TYR A 39 -13.10 4.95 -22.37
CA TYR A 39 -12.68 6.26 -21.84
C TYR A 39 -12.79 7.42 -22.84
N VAL A 40 -13.06 7.13 -24.13
CA VAL A 40 -13.17 8.15 -25.19
C VAL A 40 -14.59 8.70 -25.36
N SER A 41 -15.61 8.07 -24.77
CA SER A 41 -17.00 8.56 -24.84
C SER A 41 -17.69 8.55 -23.47
N SER A 42 -17.73 9.72 -22.83
CA SER A 42 -18.81 10.23 -21.96
C SER A 42 -19.21 9.46 -20.68
N GLU A 43 -19.13 10.18 -19.57
CA GLU A 43 -19.86 10.04 -18.29
C GLU A 43 -19.55 8.86 -17.34
N TYR A 44 -19.06 9.27 -16.17
CA TYR A 44 -19.01 8.57 -14.88
C TYR A 44 -20.02 7.44 -14.70
N VAL A 45 -19.56 6.19 -14.54
CA VAL A 45 -20.08 5.23 -13.56
C VAL A 45 -18.97 4.26 -13.14
N MET A 46 -18.76 4.15 -11.82
CA MET A 46 -17.93 3.16 -11.14
C MET A 46 -18.37 1.74 -11.51
N GLU A 47 -17.46 0.90 -12.00
CA GLU A 47 -17.54 -0.55 -11.84
C GLU A 47 -16.17 -1.19 -12.15
N LEU A 48 -15.26 -1.07 -11.18
CA LEU A 48 -13.99 -1.81 -11.15
C LEU A 48 -14.28 -3.28 -10.77
N SER A 49 -14.73 -4.08 -11.73
CA SER A 49 -14.88 -5.53 -11.58
C SER A 49 -13.90 -6.31 -12.48
N LYS A 50 -12.69 -6.53 -11.96
CA LYS A 50 -11.96 -7.83 -11.88
C LYS A 50 -10.47 -7.61 -11.54
N PRO A 51 -9.89 -8.46 -10.69
CA PRO A 51 -8.63 -8.19 -10.02
C PRO A 51 -7.45 -8.38 -10.98
N LEU A 52 -6.94 -7.29 -11.54
CA LEU A 52 -5.55 -7.27 -12.00
C LEU A 52 -4.66 -7.41 -10.76
N LEU A 53 -4.18 -8.63 -10.54
CA LEU A 53 -3.09 -9.01 -9.64
C LEU A 53 -1.74 -8.50 -10.18
N ILE A 54 -1.68 -7.27 -10.71
CA ILE A 54 -0.39 -6.64 -11.01
C ILE A 54 0.13 -6.07 -9.69
N ARG A 55 0.58 -6.99 -8.83
CA ARG A 55 1.29 -6.69 -7.58
C ARG A 55 2.69 -6.13 -7.86
N GLU A 56 3.21 -6.32 -9.08
CA GLU A 56 4.53 -5.86 -9.47
C GLU A 56 4.44 -4.50 -10.17
N SER A 57 4.81 -3.45 -9.44
CA SER A 57 4.98 -2.09 -9.96
C SER A 57 5.84 -2.04 -11.22
N ARG A 58 6.75 -3.00 -11.42
CA ARG A 58 7.66 -3.06 -12.56
C ARG A 58 6.96 -3.39 -13.88
N GLU A 59 6.10 -4.41 -13.91
CA GLU A 59 5.36 -4.82 -15.11
C GLU A 59 4.34 -3.74 -15.50
N PHE A 60 3.64 -3.19 -14.51
CA PHE A 60 2.74 -2.05 -14.71
C PHE A 60 3.47 -0.83 -15.26
N ASN A 61 4.65 -0.52 -14.73
CA ASN A 61 5.44 0.62 -15.19
C ASN A 61 6.00 0.40 -16.60
N ALA A 62 6.49 -0.80 -16.93
CA ALA A 62 6.91 -1.13 -18.28
C ALA A 62 5.76 -0.97 -19.29
N TYR A 63 4.56 -1.39 -18.88
CA TYR A 63 3.35 -1.30 -19.68
C TYR A 63 2.93 0.13 -20.01
N ILE A 64 2.96 1.05 -19.04
CA ILE A 64 2.57 2.46 -19.26
C ILE A 64 3.66 3.27 -19.99
N GLU A 65 4.91 2.81 -19.98
CA GLU A 65 6.03 3.48 -20.66
C GLU A 65 6.20 3.06 -22.12
N ASP A 66 5.55 1.98 -22.53
CA ASP A 66 5.58 1.46 -23.89
C ASP A 66 5.18 2.54 -24.92
N ALA A 67 6.18 2.98 -25.69
CA ALA A 67 6.03 4.04 -26.68
C ALA A 67 5.10 3.65 -27.82
N GLU A 68 4.94 2.35 -28.11
CA GLU A 68 4.05 1.85 -29.15
C GLU A 68 2.57 2.11 -28.83
N ARG A 69 2.25 2.36 -27.57
CA ARG A 69 0.87 2.61 -27.10
C ARG A 69 0.45 4.07 -27.15
N GLY A 70 1.39 5.01 -27.30
CA GLY A 70 1.09 6.44 -27.46
C GLY A 70 0.34 7.10 -26.29
N LEU A 71 0.50 6.59 -25.06
CA LEU A 71 -0.16 7.15 -23.87
C LEU A 71 0.35 8.57 -23.59
N SER A 72 -0.59 9.52 -23.42
CA SER A 72 -0.27 10.88 -23.00
C SER A 72 0.26 10.92 -21.57
N ASP A 73 1.07 11.92 -21.22
CA ASP A 73 1.58 12.10 -19.86
C ASP A 73 0.47 12.19 -18.81
N LYS A 74 -0.67 12.78 -19.18
CA LYS A 74 -1.88 12.82 -18.34
C LYS A 74 -2.42 11.42 -18.08
N SER A 75 -2.60 10.61 -19.14
CA SER A 75 -3.10 9.24 -19.03
C SER A 75 -2.16 8.36 -18.22
N LYS A 76 -0.84 8.52 -18.38
CA LYS A 76 0.17 7.83 -17.57
C LYS A 76 0.04 8.21 -16.09
N ALA A 77 -0.09 9.51 -15.80
CA ALA A 77 -0.18 10.00 -14.42
C ALA A 77 -1.48 9.54 -13.74
N GLU A 78 -2.61 9.57 -14.45
CA GLU A 78 -3.89 9.06 -13.96
C GLU A 78 -3.83 7.55 -13.69
N ALA A 79 -3.23 6.77 -14.58
CA ALA A 79 -3.06 5.34 -14.40
C ALA A 79 -2.20 5.02 -13.17
N ILE A 80 -1.07 5.70 -13.00
CA ILE A 80 -0.20 5.56 -11.82
C ILE A 80 -0.96 5.94 -10.54
N ALA A 81 -1.70 7.05 -10.56
CA ALA A 81 -2.47 7.50 -9.40
C ALA A 81 -3.55 6.49 -9.00
N ALA A 82 -4.30 5.97 -9.96
CA ALA A 82 -5.35 4.98 -9.72
C ALA A 82 -4.78 3.66 -9.17
N GLN A 83 -3.69 3.16 -9.77
CA GLN A 83 -3.03 1.95 -9.29
C GLN A 83 -2.46 2.15 -7.89
N THR A 84 -1.83 3.29 -7.62
CA THR A 84 -1.29 3.60 -6.29
C THR A 84 -2.40 3.73 -5.24
N GLN A 85 -3.51 4.40 -5.57
CA GLN A 85 -4.66 4.50 -4.68
C GLN A 85 -5.23 3.13 -4.34
N ARG A 86 -5.27 2.21 -5.32
CA ARG A 86 -5.69 0.84 -5.09
C ARG A 86 -4.76 0.10 -4.15
N THR A 87 -3.45 0.16 -4.39
CA THR A 87 -2.44 -0.45 -3.50
C THR A 87 -2.55 0.08 -2.07
N ILE A 88 -2.77 1.39 -1.91
CA ILE A 88 -2.99 2.03 -0.61
C ILE A 88 -4.22 1.44 0.08
N ARG A 89 -5.37 1.36 -0.62
CA ARG A 89 -6.60 0.80 -0.05
C ARG A 89 -6.46 -0.67 0.34
N GLU A 90 -5.82 -1.46 -0.52
CA GLU A 90 -5.59 -2.88 -0.26
C GLU A 90 -4.68 -3.13 0.93
N ASN A 91 -3.72 -2.24 1.21
CA ASN A 91 -2.78 -2.40 2.33
C ASN A 91 -3.10 -1.50 3.54
N LEU A 92 -4.20 -0.73 3.51
CA LEU A 92 -4.54 0.24 4.55
C LEU A 92 -4.62 -0.38 5.95
N HIS A 93 -5.12 -1.61 6.05
CA HIS A 93 -5.22 -2.37 7.31
C HIS A 93 -3.85 -2.69 7.92
N ARG A 94 -2.80 -2.79 7.10
CA ARG A 94 -1.43 -3.15 7.56
C ARG A 94 -0.74 -2.00 8.27
N ASP A 95 -0.87 -0.79 7.73
CA ASP A 95 -0.33 0.43 8.34
C ASP A 95 -1.24 1.63 8.04
N PRO A 96 -2.30 1.84 8.83
CA PRO A 96 -3.29 2.88 8.58
C PRO A 96 -2.68 4.27 8.50
N GLU A 97 -1.70 4.58 9.35
CA GLU A 97 -1.08 5.90 9.42
C GLU A 97 -0.19 6.18 8.21
N PHE A 98 0.62 5.21 7.77
CA PHE A 98 1.42 5.33 6.55
C PHE A 98 0.54 5.53 5.32
N TYR A 99 -0.39 4.62 5.10
CA TYR A 99 -1.21 4.60 3.88
C TYR A 99 -2.18 5.79 3.83
N ARG A 100 -2.71 6.28 4.96
CA ARG A 100 -3.57 7.47 4.99
C ARG A 100 -2.85 8.72 4.50
N ARG A 101 -1.61 8.95 4.95
CA ARG A 101 -0.77 10.10 4.49
C ARG A 101 -0.54 10.08 2.99
N PHE A 102 -0.36 8.90 2.39
CA PHE A 102 -0.21 8.77 0.94
C PHE A 102 -1.54 8.85 0.19
N SER A 103 -2.65 8.39 0.79
CA SER A 103 -3.99 8.55 0.22
C SER A 103 -4.29 10.03 0.00
N GLU A 104 -4.05 10.88 0.99
CA GLU A 104 -4.24 12.32 0.89
C GLU A 104 -3.38 12.95 -0.22
N LYS A 105 -2.12 12.51 -0.36
CA LYS A 105 -1.23 12.98 -1.43
C LYS A 105 -1.73 12.58 -2.81
N ILE A 106 -2.21 11.34 -2.97
CA ILE A 106 -2.77 10.84 -4.23
C ILE A 106 -4.08 11.55 -4.57
N GLU A 107 -4.95 11.80 -3.60
CA GLU A 107 -6.20 12.54 -3.82
C GLU A 107 -5.94 13.97 -4.29
N LYS A 108 -4.98 14.66 -3.66
CA LYS A 108 -4.51 15.97 -4.13
C LYS A 108 -3.95 15.90 -5.55
N LEU A 109 -3.13 14.89 -5.84
CA LEU A 109 -2.56 14.69 -7.17
C LEU A 109 -3.64 14.44 -8.24
N ILE A 110 -4.68 13.66 -7.93
CA ILE A 110 -5.82 13.44 -8.83
C ILE A 110 -6.59 14.74 -9.07
N ALA A 111 -6.79 15.56 -8.03
CA ALA A 111 -7.41 16.87 -8.17
C ALA A 111 -6.57 17.81 -9.06
N ASP A 112 -5.26 17.84 -8.85
CA ASP A 112 -4.32 18.62 -9.65
C ASP A 112 -4.35 18.16 -11.11
N LEU A 113 -4.32 16.85 -11.39
CA LEU A 113 -4.41 16.30 -12.76
C LEU A 113 -5.69 16.68 -13.49
N ARG A 114 -6.81 16.84 -12.77
CA ARG A 114 -8.07 17.29 -13.35
C ARG A 114 -8.03 18.77 -13.75
N ALA A 115 -7.34 19.60 -12.98
CA ALA A 115 -7.21 21.04 -13.21
C ALA A 115 -5.97 21.44 -14.04
N ALA A 116 -5.07 20.49 -14.30
CA ALA A 116 -3.75 20.74 -14.89
C ALA A 116 -3.80 21.24 -16.34
N LYS A 117 -2.93 22.21 -16.64
CA LYS A 117 -2.59 22.60 -18.01
C LYS A 117 -1.54 21.64 -18.58
N LYS A 118 -1.37 21.66 -19.91
CA LYS A 118 -0.40 20.79 -20.60
C LYS A 118 1.03 20.94 -20.07
N GLU A 119 1.43 22.16 -19.70
CA GLU A 119 2.77 22.45 -19.18
C GLU A 119 3.07 21.76 -17.83
N ASP A 120 2.05 21.51 -17.01
CA ASP A 120 2.20 20.92 -15.67
C ASP A 120 2.20 19.38 -15.68
N LEU A 121 1.80 18.75 -16.79
CA LEU A 121 1.57 17.30 -16.86
C LEU A 121 2.85 16.49 -16.60
N MET A 122 4.00 16.94 -17.11
CA MET A 122 5.26 16.24 -16.85
C MET A 122 5.65 16.30 -15.37
N ALA A 123 5.43 17.45 -14.71
CA ALA A 123 5.69 17.59 -13.29
C ALA A 123 4.75 16.74 -12.44
N LEU A 124 3.47 16.67 -12.79
CA LEU A 124 2.48 15.84 -12.10
C LEU A 124 2.72 14.35 -12.30
N LEU A 125 3.14 13.94 -13.50
CA LEU A 125 3.56 12.57 -13.78
C LEU A 125 4.79 12.18 -12.95
N ALA A 126 5.78 13.06 -12.85
CA ALA A 126 6.95 12.83 -12.00
C ALA A 126 6.55 12.69 -10.51
N ARG A 127 5.64 13.54 -10.02
CA ARG A 127 5.08 13.40 -8.65
C ARG A 127 4.34 12.09 -8.46
N ALA A 128 3.56 11.65 -9.45
CA ALA A 128 2.82 10.39 -9.38
C ALA A 128 3.79 9.20 -9.25
N ARG A 129 4.86 9.19 -10.06
CA ARG A 129 5.92 8.17 -9.98
C ARG A 129 6.65 8.20 -8.63
N ASP A 130 6.98 9.38 -8.11
CA ASP A 130 7.63 9.52 -6.80
C ASP A 130 6.75 8.95 -5.67
N VAL A 131 5.47 9.31 -5.64
CA VAL A 131 4.53 8.78 -4.64
C VAL A 131 4.38 7.27 -4.78
N GLN A 132 4.21 6.75 -5.99
CA GLN A 132 4.15 5.31 -6.26
C GLN A 132 5.42 4.60 -5.75
N GLY A 133 6.61 5.16 -6.03
CA GLY A 133 7.89 4.61 -5.61
C GLY A 133 8.02 4.53 -4.08
N ARG A 134 7.63 5.57 -3.36
CA ARG A 134 7.67 5.61 -1.89
C ARG A 134 6.70 4.62 -1.24
N VAL A 135 5.49 4.50 -1.81
CA VAL A 135 4.50 3.51 -1.37
C VAL A 135 5.02 2.10 -1.61
N ALA A 136 5.58 1.83 -2.80
CA ALA A 136 6.13 0.52 -3.15
C ALA A 136 7.37 0.14 -2.31
N ALA A 137 8.22 1.11 -1.99
CA ALA A 137 9.40 0.90 -1.15
C ALA A 137 9.06 0.74 0.34
N TYR A 138 7.83 1.05 0.75
CA TYR A 138 7.43 1.20 2.14
C TYR A 138 8.42 2.09 2.91
N GLU A 139 8.50 3.36 2.45
CA GLU A 139 9.43 4.36 2.98
C GLU A 139 9.31 4.49 4.51
N ALA A 140 10.47 4.61 5.18
CA ALA A 140 10.57 4.62 6.64
C ALA A 140 11.36 5.83 7.16
N ASN A 141 11.27 6.97 6.45
CA ASN A 141 11.97 8.20 6.84
C ASN A 141 11.44 8.78 8.15
N ASP A 142 10.18 8.52 8.47
CA ASP A 142 9.52 8.90 9.72
C ASP A 142 9.83 7.93 10.87
N ILE A 143 10.53 6.83 10.60
CA ILE A 143 10.84 5.79 11.57
C ILE A 143 12.27 6.01 12.12
N PRO A 144 12.46 6.00 13.46
CA PRO A 144 13.76 6.16 14.11
C PRO A 144 14.75 5.06 13.73
N GLU A 145 16.05 5.39 13.68
CA GLU A 145 17.10 4.44 13.27
C GLU A 145 17.15 3.17 14.11
N THR A 146 16.81 3.31 15.40
CA THR A 146 16.79 2.22 16.38
C THR A 146 15.82 1.09 16.01
N ILE A 147 14.70 1.40 15.37
CA ILE A 147 13.68 0.41 14.95
C ILE A 147 13.52 0.33 13.42
N ARG A 148 14.23 1.14 12.65
CA ARG A 148 14.13 1.18 11.17
C ARG A 148 14.39 -0.17 10.52
N ARG A 149 15.30 -0.99 11.07
CA ARG A 149 15.59 -2.35 10.58
C ARG A 149 14.44 -3.35 10.83
N GLN A 150 13.63 -3.11 11.86
CA GLN A 150 12.54 -3.99 12.30
C GLN A 150 11.22 -3.55 11.65
N LYS A 151 11.03 -3.88 10.36
CA LYS A 151 9.85 -3.45 9.58
C LYS A 151 8.50 -3.78 10.23
N ALA A 152 8.44 -4.91 10.95
CA ALA A 152 7.25 -5.33 11.70
C ALA A 152 6.80 -4.29 12.75
N LEU A 153 7.73 -3.50 13.31
CA LEU A 153 7.41 -2.49 14.33
C LEU A 153 6.90 -1.17 13.76
N HIS A 154 7.03 -0.94 12.44
CA HIS A 154 6.73 0.37 11.83
C HIS A 154 5.25 0.77 12.00
N PRO A 155 4.26 -0.12 11.76
CA PRO A 155 2.84 0.22 11.95
C PRO A 155 2.51 0.58 13.40
N TYR A 156 3.06 -0.18 14.35
CA TYR A 156 2.87 0.06 15.78
C TYR A 156 3.45 1.41 16.18
N PHE A 157 4.68 1.71 15.78
CA PHE A 157 5.32 2.99 16.09
C PHE A 157 4.51 4.17 15.57
N ARG A 158 4.07 4.13 14.31
CA ARG A 158 3.29 5.23 13.71
C ARG A 158 1.95 5.43 14.41
N SER A 159 1.27 4.35 14.77
CA SER A 159 0.01 4.40 15.51
C SER A 159 0.18 4.94 16.92
N LEU A 160 1.21 4.50 17.65
CA LEU A 160 1.53 5.02 18.98
C LEU A 160 1.93 6.50 18.92
N GLN A 161 2.76 6.89 17.95
CA GLN A 161 3.15 8.28 17.73
C GLN A 161 1.93 9.17 17.44
N SER A 162 0.99 8.69 16.61
CA SER A 162 -0.25 9.41 16.29
C SER A 162 -1.16 9.53 17.51
N GLY A 163 -1.35 8.43 18.26
CA GLY A 163 -2.20 8.40 19.46
C GLY A 163 -1.65 9.19 20.64
N LEU A 164 -0.32 9.29 20.78
CA LEU A 164 0.37 9.99 21.88
C LEU A 164 0.88 11.37 21.49
N LYS A 165 0.49 11.89 20.34
CA LYS A 165 0.95 13.19 19.82
C LYS A 165 0.69 14.34 20.79
N THR A 166 -0.40 14.30 21.56
CA THR A 166 -0.77 15.31 22.55
C THR A 166 0.16 15.33 23.77
N HIS A 167 0.79 14.19 24.08
CA HIS A 167 1.62 14.01 25.28
C HIS A 167 3.10 14.31 25.04
N ALA A 168 3.49 14.68 23.82
CA ALA A 168 4.86 15.06 23.44
C ALA A 168 5.93 14.07 23.93
N VAL A 169 5.62 12.77 23.89
CA VAL A 169 6.50 11.70 24.37
C VAL A 169 7.80 11.70 23.55
N PRO A 170 8.99 11.63 24.19
CA PRO A 170 10.26 11.54 23.47
C PRO A 170 10.33 10.33 22.54
N GLU A 171 10.99 10.50 21.39
CA GLU A 171 11.09 9.46 20.36
C GLU A 171 11.73 8.16 20.87
N GLU A 172 12.76 8.26 21.71
CA GLU A 172 13.43 7.10 22.34
C GLU A 172 12.45 6.27 23.17
N ARG A 173 11.55 6.93 23.91
CA ARG A 173 10.54 6.27 24.73
C ARG A 173 9.44 5.65 23.89
N LEU A 174 9.00 6.32 22.83
CA LEU A 174 8.07 5.72 21.88
C LEU A 174 8.64 4.46 21.23
N CYS A 175 9.94 4.44 20.90
CA CYS A 175 10.60 3.24 20.39
C CYS A 175 10.61 2.10 21.40
N GLU A 176 10.92 2.40 22.67
CA GLU A 176 10.92 1.43 23.76
C GLU A 176 9.53 0.86 23.99
N MET A 177 8.51 1.72 24.11
CA MET A 177 7.11 1.31 24.23
C MET A 177 6.67 0.42 23.07
N THR A 178 7.02 0.80 21.83
CA THR A 178 6.69 0.01 20.64
C THR A 178 7.28 -1.40 20.72
N ARG A 179 8.55 -1.52 21.14
CA ARG A 179 9.22 -2.83 21.27
C ARG A 179 8.58 -3.68 22.37
N VAL A 180 8.27 -3.09 23.52
CA VAL A 180 7.67 -3.83 24.64
C VAL A 180 6.28 -4.32 24.26
N MET A 181 5.43 -3.43 23.73
CA MET A 181 4.05 -3.80 23.35
C MET A 181 4.04 -4.86 22.24
N ALA A 182 4.89 -4.72 21.22
CA ALA A 182 5.01 -5.75 20.18
C ALA A 182 5.55 -7.08 20.76
N GLY A 183 6.52 -7.01 21.68
CA GLY A 183 7.07 -8.18 22.37
C GLY A 183 6.04 -8.94 23.22
N LEU A 184 5.15 -8.23 23.91
CA LEU A 184 4.05 -8.83 24.69
C LEU A 184 3.07 -9.61 23.81
N ILE A 185 2.85 -9.15 22.58
CA ILE A 185 2.04 -9.91 21.62
C ILE A 185 2.81 -11.16 21.16
N ASP A 186 4.09 -11.00 20.85
CA ASP A 186 4.93 -12.09 20.34
C ASP A 186 5.06 -13.26 21.32
N THR A 187 5.11 -13.00 22.63
CA THR A 187 5.14 -14.06 23.66
C THR A 187 3.87 -14.90 23.70
N HIS A 188 2.76 -14.37 23.21
CA HIS A 188 1.44 -15.02 23.20
C HIS A 188 1.05 -15.59 21.83
N LYS A 189 1.94 -15.53 20.83
CA LYS A 189 1.72 -16.12 19.50
C LYS A 189 1.78 -17.65 19.54
N ILE A 190 0.68 -18.26 19.97
CA ILE A 190 0.39 -19.69 19.82
C ILE A 190 -0.32 -19.96 18.48
N VAL A 191 -0.54 -21.23 18.11
CA VAL A 191 -1.29 -21.58 16.88
C VAL A 191 -2.71 -20.99 16.94
N ASP A 192 -3.17 -20.36 15.85
CA ASP A 192 -4.48 -19.69 15.74
C ASP A 192 -4.76 -18.61 16.81
N TRP A 193 -3.71 -18.00 17.38
CA TRP A 193 -3.83 -17.00 18.45
C TRP A 193 -4.81 -15.86 18.14
N TRP A 194 -4.90 -15.42 16.88
CA TRP A 194 -5.79 -14.34 16.44
C TRP A 194 -7.29 -14.69 16.50
N ARG A 195 -7.64 -15.97 16.67
CA ARG A 195 -9.02 -16.45 16.86
C ARG A 195 -9.32 -16.78 18.33
N ASN A 196 -8.30 -16.83 19.17
CA ASN A 196 -8.45 -17.24 20.55
C ASN A 196 -8.81 -16.04 21.42
N ILE A 197 -10.08 -15.99 21.85
CA ILE A 197 -10.62 -14.94 22.73
C ILE A 197 -9.85 -14.89 24.06
N GLU A 198 -9.33 -16.01 24.55
CA GLU A 198 -8.56 -16.06 25.80
C GLU A 198 -7.20 -15.38 25.61
N VAL A 199 -6.51 -15.63 24.48
CA VAL A 199 -5.26 -14.95 24.13
C VAL A 199 -5.49 -13.46 23.91
N GLU A 200 -6.58 -13.08 23.21
CA GLU A 200 -6.95 -11.67 23.05
C GLU A 200 -7.11 -10.99 24.41
N ARG A 201 -7.88 -11.59 25.32
CA ARG A 201 -8.10 -11.03 26.66
C ARG A 201 -6.79 -10.90 27.43
N GLN A 202 -5.97 -11.94 27.43
CA GLN A 202 -4.70 -11.93 28.15
C GLN A 202 -3.75 -10.84 27.62
N VAL A 203 -3.55 -10.79 26.30
CA VAL A 203 -2.69 -9.77 25.67
C VAL A 203 -3.24 -8.37 25.92
N ARG A 204 -4.56 -8.17 25.83
CA ARG A 204 -5.16 -6.86 26.14
C ARG A 204 -4.91 -6.43 27.57
N THR A 205 -5.10 -7.33 28.54
CA THR A 205 -4.81 -7.05 29.96
C THR A 205 -3.34 -6.71 30.16
N GLU A 206 -2.40 -7.48 29.61
CA GLU A 206 -0.97 -7.19 29.76
C GLU A 206 -0.54 -5.87 29.10
N LEU A 207 -1.15 -5.51 27.97
CA LEU A 207 -0.93 -4.23 27.32
C LEU A 207 -1.51 -3.07 28.15
N GLU A 208 -2.70 -3.24 28.72
CA GLU A 208 -3.33 -2.26 29.62
C GLU A 208 -2.49 -2.05 30.89
N ASP A 209 -2.03 -3.14 31.51
CA ASP A 209 -1.16 -3.12 32.69
C ASP A 209 0.16 -2.39 32.37
N TYR A 210 0.79 -2.68 31.23
CA TYR A 210 2.00 -1.97 30.81
C TYR A 210 1.76 -0.47 30.60
N LEU A 211 0.68 -0.09 29.93
CA LEU A 211 0.33 1.31 29.68
C LEU A 211 -0.01 2.05 30.98
N PHE A 212 -0.60 1.37 31.96
CA PHE A 212 -0.94 1.96 33.25
C PHE A 212 0.28 2.02 34.17
N ASP A 213 0.88 0.88 34.52
CA ASP A 213 1.92 0.78 35.54
C ASP A 213 3.25 1.37 35.06
N VAL A 214 3.60 1.20 33.79
CA VAL A 214 4.89 1.68 33.27
C VAL A 214 4.73 3.05 32.64
N VAL A 215 3.85 3.18 31.65
CA VAL A 215 3.80 4.41 30.84
C VAL A 215 3.17 5.57 31.61
N LYS A 216 2.10 5.31 32.36
CA LYS A 216 1.43 6.35 33.14
C LYS A 216 2.09 6.58 34.51
N GLU A 217 2.32 5.54 35.31
CA GLU A 217 2.86 5.74 36.67
C GLU A 217 4.37 6.00 36.70
N GLN A 218 5.19 5.21 35.99
CA GLN A 218 6.65 5.33 36.06
C GLN A 218 7.22 6.37 35.11
N ILE A 219 6.76 6.40 33.86
CA ILE A 219 7.24 7.35 32.83
C ILE A 219 6.56 8.72 33.01
N GLY A 220 5.39 8.77 33.65
CA GLY A 220 4.68 10.02 33.95
C GLY A 220 3.90 10.60 32.76
N VAL A 221 3.55 9.78 31.77
CA VAL A 221 2.70 10.21 30.66
C VAL A 221 1.24 10.20 31.14
N PRO A 222 0.54 11.35 31.16
CA PRO A 222 -0.80 11.42 31.74
C PRO A 222 -1.86 10.80 30.82
N LEU A 223 -1.91 9.48 30.77
CA LEU A 223 -2.85 8.72 29.95
C LEU A 223 -4.23 8.63 30.63
N ALA A 224 -5.27 9.01 29.89
CA ALA A 224 -6.66 8.75 30.26
C ALA A 224 -7.01 7.27 30.02
N ALA A 225 -7.98 6.73 30.78
CA ALA A 225 -8.43 5.34 30.60
C ALA A 225 -8.87 5.04 29.15
N GLY A 226 -9.59 5.97 28.53
CA GLY A 226 -10.00 5.83 27.12
C GLY A 226 -8.85 5.99 26.11
N GLU A 227 -7.68 6.52 26.50
CA GLU A 227 -6.47 6.47 25.65
C GLU A 227 -5.82 5.10 25.72
N ILE A 228 -5.74 4.53 26.92
CA ILE A 228 -5.19 3.18 27.15
C ILE A 228 -5.98 2.15 26.33
N GLU A 229 -7.31 2.12 26.47
CA GLU A 229 -8.18 1.18 25.74
C GLU A 229 -8.04 1.32 24.22
N ARG A 230 -7.94 2.55 23.72
CA ARG A 230 -7.75 2.82 22.28
C ARG A 230 -6.40 2.32 21.80
N LEU A 231 -5.32 2.61 22.52
CA LEU A 231 -3.97 2.17 22.14
C LEU A 231 -3.85 0.65 22.17
N THR A 232 -4.37 0.00 23.21
CA THR A 232 -4.43 -1.46 23.31
C THR A 232 -5.19 -2.07 22.14
N SER A 233 -6.36 -1.53 21.80
CA SER A 233 -7.17 -2.02 20.68
C SER A 233 -6.44 -1.86 19.34
N ILE A 234 -5.84 -0.70 19.08
CA ILE A 234 -5.08 -0.45 17.84
C ILE A 234 -3.89 -1.42 17.72
N VAL A 235 -3.15 -1.63 18.80
CA VAL A 235 -1.99 -2.53 18.81
C VAL A 235 -2.41 -3.97 18.56
N TRP A 236 -3.50 -4.42 19.18
CA TRP A 236 -4.06 -5.75 18.92
C TRP A 236 -4.52 -5.93 17.47
N GLU A 237 -5.32 -4.99 16.94
CA GLU A 237 -5.81 -5.02 15.56
C GLU A 237 -4.65 -5.08 14.55
N LEU A 238 -3.62 -4.25 14.74
CA LEU A 238 -2.43 -4.26 13.89
C LEU A 238 -1.71 -5.60 13.92
N ALA A 239 -1.68 -6.28 15.07
CA ALA A 239 -1.07 -7.59 15.17
C ALA A 239 -1.85 -8.66 14.41
N VAL A 240 -3.17 -8.64 14.50
CA VAL A 240 -4.05 -9.60 13.80
C VAL A 240 -3.97 -9.43 12.29
N GLU A 241 -3.91 -8.18 11.83
CA GLU A 241 -3.85 -7.80 10.41
C GLU A 241 -2.46 -8.03 9.78
N ASN A 242 -1.40 -7.84 10.54
CA ASN A 242 -0.02 -8.09 10.10
C ASN A 242 0.51 -9.47 10.50
N ARG A 243 -0.38 -10.45 10.74
CA ARG A 243 0.05 -11.82 11.02
C ARG A 243 0.91 -12.34 9.88
N GLU A 244 2.11 -12.84 10.23
CA GLU A 244 2.93 -13.56 9.26
C GLU A 244 2.19 -14.85 8.85
N PRO A 245 2.08 -15.15 7.55
CA PRO A 245 1.39 -16.34 7.06
C PRO A 245 2.14 -17.64 7.37
#